data_AF-A0A0A0EGP3-F1
#
_entry.id   AF-A0A0A0EGP3-F1
#
_cell.length_a   1.000
_cell.length_b   1.000
_cell.length_c   1.000
_cell.angle_alpha   90.00
_cell.angle_beta   90.00
_cell.angle_gamma   90.00
#
_symmetry.space_group_name_H-M   'P 1'
#
loop_
_entity.id
_entity.type
_entity.pdbx_description
1 polymer ?
#
loop_
_entity_poly.entity_id
_entity_poly.type
_entity_poly.pdbx_seq_one_letter_code
_entity_poly.pdbx_strand_id
1 'polypeptide(L)'
;MNMQVSTAVVAPPPPRSLEDLELPIVMARDILIKTMFRKSVDKISKISEAICLPPNVTQELVDMAREQLLLEATGTLKATANKEMGYQLTDNGKARALDALSQSEYFGAMPVPLHIYHQQIKRQSIRDIQITRDHLTASMGHLVLPDDLISNLGPAVSSGRSILMYGPPGNGKSSISNGIRDALGDKIYVPRAVEYSGQVITVYDPIVHSAAEEQFDDPTALRRAGNRFDSRYVRCERPTVITGGELSLDMLDLNYNAVARTYQAPLQMKATGGVFIVDDLGRQAEPPQALINRWIVPLEEGKDILALQSGEKFEVPFDTLVIFSTNFHPNEIFDQAALRRIFFKIKIDGPNQENFLKIFALVARKKKMPLDEASLVHLLKKKYPTINNNYANYQPVFLIDQMISICEFEGIPYQMTPDLIDRAWGNMFVKHEEITK
;
A
#
# COMPACT_ATOMS: atom_id res chain seq x y z
N MET A 1 -30.92 8.38 12.33
CA MET A 1 -30.67 6.94 12.49
C MET A 1 -30.40 6.35 11.12
N ASN A 2 -29.15 5.95 10.89
CA ASN A 2 -28.74 4.84 10.05
C ASN A 2 -27.24 4.71 10.30
N MET A 3 -26.88 3.88 11.30
CA MET A 3 -25.51 3.41 11.45
C MET A 3 -25.17 2.69 10.15
N GLN A 4 -24.35 3.32 9.31
CA GLN A 4 -23.63 2.60 8.26
C GLN A 4 -22.80 1.55 8.98
N VAL A 5 -23.28 0.31 8.95
CA VAL A 5 -22.51 -0.85 9.36
C VAL A 5 -21.35 -0.90 8.37
N SER A 6 -20.18 -0.43 8.79
CA SER A 6 -18.96 -0.88 8.14
C SER A 6 -19.03 -2.41 8.20
N THR A 7 -19.06 -3.06 7.05
CA THR A 7 -18.87 -4.51 6.97
C THR A 7 -17.45 -4.76 7.46
N ALA A 8 -17.29 -4.87 8.78
CA ALA A 8 -16.00 -5.01 9.41
C ALA A 8 -15.32 -6.24 8.82
N VAL A 9 -14.14 -6.03 8.23
CA VAL A 9 -13.33 -7.10 7.66
C VAL A 9 -13.26 -8.27 8.63
N VAL A 10 -13.62 -9.46 8.15
CA VAL A 10 -13.65 -10.65 8.99
C VAL A 10 -12.23 -11.03 9.36
N ALA A 11 -11.96 -11.00 10.66
CA ALA A 11 -10.69 -11.40 11.25
C ALA A 11 -10.31 -12.85 10.89
N PRO A 12 -9.02 -13.13 10.60
CA PRO A 12 -8.54 -14.50 10.46
C PRO A 12 -8.67 -15.23 11.81
N PRO A 13 -9.28 -16.42 11.85
CA PRO A 13 -9.40 -17.19 13.08
C PRO A 13 -8.02 -17.72 13.51
N PRO A 14 -7.66 -17.66 14.81
CA PRO A 14 -6.42 -18.24 15.28
C PRO A 14 -6.47 -19.78 15.20
N PRO A 15 -5.34 -20.46 14.94
CA PRO A 15 -5.26 -21.91 14.96
C PRO A 15 -5.50 -22.44 16.38
N ARG A 16 -6.18 -23.59 16.52
CA ARG A 16 -6.50 -24.19 17.82
C ARG A 16 -5.64 -25.41 18.15
N SER A 17 -5.05 -26.04 17.14
CA SER A 17 -4.13 -27.18 17.27
C SER A 17 -2.92 -27.02 16.33
N LEU A 18 -1.93 -27.90 16.44
CA LEU A 18 -0.85 -28.01 15.45
C LEU A 18 -1.35 -28.39 14.06
N GLU A 19 -2.42 -29.17 13.96
CA GLU A 19 -3.01 -29.58 12.68
C GLU A 19 -3.61 -28.37 11.93
N ASP A 20 -4.25 -27.45 12.66
CA ASP A 20 -4.81 -26.21 12.12
C ASP A 20 -3.75 -25.25 11.55
N LEU A 21 -2.46 -25.47 11.86
CA LEU A 21 -1.39 -24.69 11.24
C LEU A 21 -1.29 -24.98 9.74
N GLU A 22 -1.64 -26.20 9.33
CA GLU A 22 -1.50 -26.72 7.97
C GLU A 22 -0.09 -26.49 7.37
N LEU A 23 0.92 -26.53 8.25
CA LEU A 23 2.33 -26.40 7.90
C LEU A 23 3.05 -27.75 8.05
N PRO A 24 4.12 -28.00 7.28
CA PRO A 24 5.01 -29.12 7.55
C PRO A 24 5.53 -29.07 8.98
N ILE A 25 5.31 -30.13 9.76
CA ILE A 25 5.64 -30.12 11.19
C ILE A 25 7.13 -29.87 11.47
N VAL A 26 8.00 -30.37 10.59
CA VAL A 26 9.45 -30.15 10.64
C VAL A 26 9.78 -28.65 10.54
N MET A 27 9.08 -27.93 9.67
CA MET A 27 9.24 -26.49 9.49
C MET A 27 8.80 -25.73 10.73
N ALA A 28 7.62 -26.05 11.28
CA ALA A 28 7.11 -25.41 12.49
C ALA A 28 8.06 -25.60 13.67
N ARG A 29 8.52 -26.83 13.90
CA ARG A 29 9.53 -27.16 14.92
C ARG A 29 10.83 -26.40 14.69
N ASP A 30 11.34 -26.38 13.46
CA ASP A 30 12.60 -25.72 13.15
C ASP A 30 12.47 -24.19 13.35
N ILE A 31 11.33 -23.58 13.02
CA ILE A 31 11.05 -22.16 13.34
C ILE A 31 11.02 -21.92 14.85
N LEU A 32 10.39 -22.80 15.64
CA LEU A 32 10.37 -22.70 17.10
C LEU A 32 11.80 -22.66 17.68
N ILE A 33 12.61 -23.68 17.39
CA ILE A 33 13.96 -23.78 17.98
C ILE A 33 14.89 -22.68 17.46
N LYS A 34 14.77 -22.26 16.19
CA LYS A 34 15.50 -21.11 15.65
C LYS A 34 15.13 -19.82 16.37
N THR A 35 13.84 -19.64 16.68
CA THR A 35 13.34 -18.46 17.38
C THR A 35 13.83 -18.41 18.82
N MET A 36 13.75 -19.53 19.55
CA MET A 36 14.31 -19.64 20.90
C MET A 36 15.81 -19.36 20.90
N PHE A 37 16.55 -19.89 19.92
CA PHE A 37 17.99 -19.69 19.78
C PHE A 37 18.36 -18.23 19.50
N ARG A 38 17.66 -17.56 18.57
CA ARG A 38 17.98 -16.18 18.15
C ARG A 38 17.47 -15.11 19.11
N LYS A 39 16.30 -15.31 19.72
CA LYS A 39 15.65 -14.33 20.62
C LYS A 39 15.87 -14.61 22.11
N SER A 40 16.51 -15.73 22.46
CA SER A 40 16.73 -16.16 23.85
C SER A 40 15.44 -16.18 24.69
N VAL A 41 14.34 -16.61 24.09
CA VAL A 41 13.03 -16.75 24.76
C VAL A 41 12.89 -18.15 25.37
N ASP A 42 12.44 -18.21 26.62
CA ASP A 42 12.45 -19.43 27.44
C ASP A 42 11.09 -19.77 28.07
N LYS A 43 10.10 -18.87 27.99
CA LYS A 43 8.76 -19.06 28.56
C LYS A 43 7.71 -19.17 27.46
N ILE A 44 6.68 -20.00 27.66
CA ILE A 44 5.63 -20.23 26.65
C ILE A 44 4.98 -18.92 26.22
N SER A 45 4.68 -18.01 27.13
CA SER A 45 4.15 -16.68 26.84
C SER A 45 5.03 -15.89 25.86
N LYS A 46 6.35 -15.89 26.10
CA LYS A 46 7.33 -15.19 25.26
C LYS A 46 7.61 -15.91 23.95
N ILE A 47 7.62 -17.23 23.96
CA ILE A 47 7.76 -18.05 22.75
C ILE A 47 6.53 -17.82 21.86
N SER A 48 5.33 -17.90 22.42
CA SER A 48 4.02 -17.68 21.77
C SER A 48 3.94 -16.30 21.11
N GLU A 49 4.31 -15.24 21.84
CA GLU A 49 4.44 -13.89 21.27
C GLU A 49 5.45 -13.86 20.11
N ALA A 50 6.62 -14.48 20.29
CA ALA A 50 7.71 -14.42 19.32
C ALA A 50 7.45 -15.19 18.01
N ILE A 51 6.70 -16.30 18.09
CA ILE A 51 6.29 -17.12 16.93
C ILE A 51 4.86 -16.83 16.47
N CYS A 52 4.17 -15.90 17.13
CA CYS A 52 2.81 -15.46 16.79
C CYS A 52 1.78 -16.60 16.76
N LEU A 53 1.90 -17.58 17.67
CA LEU A 53 0.93 -18.66 17.83
C LEU A 53 0.22 -18.57 19.18
N PRO A 54 -1.02 -19.07 19.32
CA PRO A 54 -1.69 -19.17 20.62
C PRO A 54 -0.88 -19.99 21.63
N PRO A 55 -0.94 -19.69 22.95
CA PRO A 55 -0.16 -20.38 23.96
C PRO A 55 -0.39 -21.90 24.02
N ASN A 56 -1.62 -22.36 23.76
CA ASN A 56 -1.94 -23.80 23.72
C ASN A 56 -1.24 -24.51 22.55
N VAL A 57 -1.29 -23.95 21.35
CA VAL A 57 -0.60 -24.51 20.16
C VAL A 57 0.92 -24.43 20.34
N THR A 58 1.41 -23.36 20.98
CA THR A 58 2.83 -23.20 21.32
C THR A 58 3.29 -24.29 22.29
N GLN A 59 2.48 -24.62 23.30
CA GLN A 59 2.75 -25.68 24.26
C GLN A 59 2.85 -27.05 23.57
N GLU A 60 1.91 -27.39 22.68
CA GLU A 60 1.95 -28.62 21.89
C GLU A 60 3.26 -28.72 21.07
N LEU A 61 3.69 -27.63 20.45
CA LEU A 61 4.93 -27.60 19.66
C LEU A 61 6.18 -27.77 20.54
N VAL A 62 6.17 -27.16 21.73
CA VAL A 62 7.27 -27.29 22.71
C VAL A 62 7.33 -28.72 23.25
N ASP A 63 6.21 -29.33 23.59
CA ASP A 63 6.19 -30.71 24.09
C ASP A 63 6.66 -31.70 23.02
N MET A 64 6.27 -31.53 21.76
CA MET A 64 6.85 -32.29 20.65
C MET A 64 8.37 -32.12 20.54
N ALA A 65 8.88 -30.89 20.65
CA ALA A 65 10.32 -30.65 20.60
C ALA A 65 11.06 -31.25 21.81
N ARG A 66 10.40 -31.39 22.97
CA ARG A 66 10.93 -32.09 24.15
C ARG A 66 10.97 -33.60 23.96
N GLU A 67 9.92 -34.19 23.41
CA GLU A 67 9.90 -35.62 23.06
C GLU A 67 11.03 -35.98 22.09
N GLN A 68 11.39 -35.05 21.19
CA GLN A 68 12.52 -35.18 20.27
C GLN A 68 13.89 -34.81 20.89
N LEU A 69 13.94 -34.57 22.21
CA LEU A 69 15.15 -34.21 22.96
C LEU A 69 15.84 -32.91 22.47
N LEU A 70 15.09 -32.00 21.84
CA LEU A 70 15.59 -30.69 21.40
C LEU A 70 15.42 -29.62 22.48
N LEU A 71 14.44 -29.79 23.36
CA LEU A 71 14.14 -28.90 24.48
C LEU A 71 14.12 -29.67 25.80
N GLU A 72 14.47 -28.99 26.88
CA GLU A 72 14.35 -29.47 28.26
C GLU A 72 13.66 -28.42 29.14
N ALA A 73 12.97 -28.87 30.19
CA ALA A 73 12.30 -27.98 31.14
C ALA A 73 13.28 -27.59 32.24
N THR A 74 13.41 -26.29 32.53
CA THR A 74 14.40 -25.77 33.50
C THR A 74 13.89 -25.72 34.95
N GLY A 75 12.69 -26.24 35.22
CA GLY A 75 12.05 -26.20 36.54
C GLY A 75 11.65 -24.77 36.97
N THR A 76 10.73 -24.63 37.91
CA THR A 76 10.39 -23.32 38.49
C THR A 76 11.41 -22.92 39.55
N LEU A 77 12.59 -22.46 39.12
CA LEU A 77 13.75 -22.19 40.00
C LEU A 77 13.61 -20.97 40.93
N LYS A 78 12.48 -20.25 40.97
CA LYS A 78 12.25 -19.14 41.92
C LYS A 78 10.81 -19.10 42.39
N ALA A 79 10.59 -19.35 43.68
CA ALA A 79 9.28 -19.33 44.35
C ALA A 79 8.58 -17.95 44.38
N THR A 80 9.13 -16.93 43.71
CA THR A 80 8.68 -15.53 43.80
C THR A 80 8.53 -14.82 42.45
N ALA A 81 8.64 -15.49 41.30
CA ALA A 81 8.43 -14.83 40.00
C ALA A 81 7.75 -15.75 38.97
N ASN A 82 6.45 -15.52 38.73
CA ASN A 82 5.57 -16.13 37.71
C ASN A 82 5.53 -17.67 37.63
N LYS A 83 4.32 -18.23 37.77
CA LYS A 83 4.00 -19.68 37.73
C LYS A 83 4.28 -20.42 36.40
N GLU A 84 5.04 -19.83 35.48
CA GLU A 84 5.25 -20.39 34.15
C GLU A 84 6.56 -21.19 34.08
N MET A 85 6.48 -22.42 33.56
CA MET A 85 7.64 -23.31 33.38
C MET A 85 8.58 -22.73 32.31
N GLY A 86 9.88 -22.74 32.59
CA GLY A 86 10.92 -22.38 31.63
C GLY A 86 11.35 -23.58 30.77
N TYR A 87 11.75 -23.29 29.55
CA TYR A 87 12.26 -24.24 28.57
C TYR A 87 13.57 -23.75 27.98
N GLN A 88 14.53 -24.64 27.80
CA GLN A 88 15.83 -24.34 27.21
C GLN A 88 16.18 -25.34 26.11
N LEU A 89 16.95 -24.88 25.12
CA LEU A 89 17.52 -25.75 24.09
C LEU A 89 18.58 -26.66 24.68
N THR A 90 18.43 -27.97 24.46
CA THR A 90 19.50 -28.95 24.68
C THR A 90 20.63 -28.72 23.68
N ASP A 91 21.78 -29.36 23.86
CA ASP A 91 22.86 -29.26 22.87
C ASP A 91 22.45 -29.82 21.50
N ASN A 92 21.60 -30.85 21.48
CA ASN A 92 20.98 -31.34 20.24
C ASN A 92 20.03 -30.29 19.63
N GLY A 93 19.23 -29.61 20.45
CA GLY A 93 18.37 -28.52 20.02
C GLY A 93 19.14 -27.36 19.41
N LYS A 94 20.27 -26.95 20.02
CA LYS A 94 21.15 -25.91 19.49
C LYS A 94 21.79 -26.33 18.17
N ALA A 95 22.31 -27.57 18.10
CA ALA A 95 22.91 -28.10 16.87
C ALA A 95 21.88 -28.13 15.72
N ARG A 96 20.66 -28.60 15.99
CA ARG A 96 19.58 -28.61 15.00
C ARG A 96 19.13 -27.21 14.61
N ALA A 97 19.07 -26.26 15.54
CA ALA A 97 18.73 -24.87 15.23
C ALA A 97 19.77 -24.23 14.29
N LEU A 98 21.06 -24.48 14.50
CA LEU A 98 22.14 -24.01 13.62
C LEU A 98 22.07 -24.66 12.24
N ASP A 99 21.82 -25.96 12.16
CA ASP A 99 21.59 -26.69 10.90
C ASP A 99 20.38 -26.11 10.14
N ALA A 100 19.25 -25.89 10.84
CA ALA A 100 18.06 -25.30 10.23
C ALA A 100 18.27 -23.84 9.78
N LEU A 101 19.06 -23.04 10.52
CA LEU A 101 19.45 -21.69 10.10
C LEU A 101 20.31 -21.72 8.83
N SER A 102 21.11 -22.78 8.66
CA SER A 102 21.87 -23.00 7.42
C SER A 102 20.99 -23.37 6.23
N GLN A 103 19.72 -23.73 6.43
CA GLN A 103 18.77 -23.98 5.33
C GLN A 103 17.93 -22.74 5.04
N SER A 104 17.48 -22.06 6.09
CA SER A 104 16.78 -20.79 6.00
C SER A 104 16.98 -19.96 7.26
N GLU A 105 17.40 -18.71 7.10
CA GLU A 105 17.57 -17.79 8.21
C GLU A 105 16.23 -17.28 8.78
N TYR A 106 15.09 -17.68 8.22
CA TYR A 106 13.78 -17.27 8.75
C TYR A 106 13.53 -17.81 10.17
N PHE A 107 13.20 -16.92 11.10
CA PHE A 107 12.74 -17.22 12.45
C PHE A 107 11.74 -16.16 12.92
N GLY A 108 11.04 -16.42 14.02
CA GLY A 108 10.00 -15.55 14.55
C GLY A 108 8.61 -16.05 14.16
N ALA A 109 7.77 -15.15 13.66
CA ALA A 109 6.37 -15.42 13.36
C ALA A 109 6.21 -16.66 12.47
N MET A 110 5.29 -17.56 12.85
CA MET A 110 4.99 -18.73 12.04
C MET A 110 4.33 -18.28 10.72
N PRO A 111 4.78 -18.76 9.55
CA PRO A 111 4.18 -18.37 8.28
C PRO A 111 2.75 -18.90 8.17
N VAL A 112 1.98 -18.31 7.26
CA VAL A 112 0.63 -18.78 6.94
C VAL A 112 0.67 -19.54 5.62
N PRO A 113 0.15 -20.78 5.53
CA PRO A 113 0.05 -21.48 4.26
C PRO A 113 -0.65 -20.66 3.18
N LEU A 114 -0.14 -20.71 1.95
CA LEU A 114 -0.62 -19.87 0.86
C LEU A 114 -2.12 -20.02 0.58
N HIS A 115 -2.69 -21.22 0.73
CA HIS A 115 -4.13 -21.44 0.54
C HIS A 115 -4.98 -20.82 1.65
N ILE A 116 -4.49 -20.76 2.89
CA ILE A 116 -5.15 -20.02 3.98
C ILE A 116 -5.08 -18.52 3.72
N TYR A 117 -3.95 -18.01 3.22
CA TYR A 117 -3.82 -16.63 2.77
C TYR A 117 -4.87 -16.28 1.70
N HIS A 118 -5.08 -17.14 0.69
CA HIS A 118 -6.15 -16.95 -0.31
C HIS A 118 -7.54 -16.82 0.31
N GLN A 119 -7.86 -17.63 1.33
CA GLN A 119 -9.15 -17.53 2.02
C GLN A 119 -9.29 -16.20 2.75
N GLN A 120 -8.22 -15.72 3.38
CA GLN A 120 -8.25 -14.44 4.07
C GLN A 120 -8.42 -13.27 3.09
N ILE A 121 -7.76 -13.29 1.93
CA ILE A 121 -7.96 -12.26 0.90
C ILE A 121 -9.41 -12.21 0.43
N LYS A 122 -10.05 -13.36 0.21
CA LYS A 122 -11.48 -13.40 -0.17
C LYS A 122 -12.41 -12.78 0.88
N ARG A 123 -12.06 -12.82 2.17
CA ARG A 123 -12.86 -12.23 3.26
C ARG A 123 -12.72 -10.71 3.38
N GLN A 124 -11.69 -10.15 2.74
CA GLN A 124 -11.32 -8.74 2.85
C GLN A 124 -11.13 -8.07 1.48
N SER A 125 -11.74 -8.66 0.45
CA SER A 125 -11.46 -8.29 -0.93
C SER A 125 -11.76 -6.82 -1.19
N ILE A 126 -10.89 -6.16 -1.96
CA ILE A 126 -11.13 -4.78 -2.39
C ILE A 126 -12.35 -4.66 -3.31
N ARG A 127 -12.72 -5.74 -3.99
CA ARG A 127 -13.87 -5.79 -4.91
C ARG A 127 -15.22 -5.78 -4.18
N ASP A 128 -15.23 -6.09 -2.88
CA ASP A 128 -16.45 -6.06 -2.06
C ASP A 128 -16.72 -4.67 -1.46
N ILE A 129 -15.79 -3.72 -1.62
CA ILE A 129 -15.94 -2.37 -1.09
C ILE A 129 -16.94 -1.57 -1.93
N GLN A 130 -17.97 -1.07 -1.27
CA GLN A 130 -18.94 -0.16 -1.86
C GLN A 130 -18.63 1.27 -1.43
N ILE A 131 -18.14 2.10 -2.37
CA ILE A 131 -17.91 3.52 -2.11
C ILE A 131 -19.11 4.32 -2.62
N THR A 132 -19.74 5.07 -1.71
CA THR A 132 -20.81 5.99 -2.07
C THR A 132 -20.24 7.29 -2.66
N ARG A 133 -21.03 7.97 -3.51
CA ARG A 133 -20.66 9.28 -4.07
C ARG A 133 -20.29 10.28 -2.97
N ASP A 134 -21.05 10.31 -1.88
CA ASP A 134 -20.83 11.24 -0.77
C ASP A 134 -19.49 10.96 -0.07
N HIS A 135 -19.16 9.68 0.15
CA HIS A 135 -17.88 9.30 0.74
C HIS A 135 -16.69 9.68 -0.15
N LEU A 136 -16.79 9.40 -1.45
CA LEU A 136 -15.75 9.76 -2.42
C LEU A 136 -15.58 11.28 -2.54
N THR A 137 -16.69 12.03 -2.54
CA THR A 137 -16.66 13.50 -2.59
C THR A 137 -16.07 14.09 -1.32
N ALA A 138 -16.38 13.50 -0.16
CA ALA A 138 -15.82 13.92 1.13
C ALA A 138 -14.31 13.68 1.22
N SER A 139 -13.81 12.51 0.80
CA SER A 139 -12.37 12.22 0.79
C SER A 139 -11.60 13.15 -0.15
N MET A 140 -12.23 13.52 -1.27
CA MET A 140 -11.68 14.45 -2.26
C MET A 140 -12.07 15.91 -2.00
N GLY A 141 -12.60 16.27 -0.82
CA GLY A 141 -13.16 17.61 -0.55
C GLY A 141 -12.16 18.77 -0.63
N HIS A 142 -10.87 18.48 -0.68
CA HIS A 142 -9.80 19.45 -0.92
C HIS A 142 -9.49 19.68 -2.42
N LEU A 143 -10.10 18.89 -3.31
CA LEU A 143 -9.95 18.95 -4.76
C LEU A 143 -11.21 19.56 -5.39
N VAL A 144 -11.02 20.44 -6.36
CA VAL A 144 -12.12 20.93 -7.21
C VAL A 144 -12.21 20.01 -8.41
N LEU A 145 -13.16 19.08 -8.38
CA LEU A 145 -13.37 18.11 -9.43
C LEU A 145 -14.69 18.40 -10.18
N PRO A 146 -14.72 18.27 -11.51
CA PRO A 146 -15.96 18.26 -12.27
C PRO A 146 -16.92 17.13 -11.82
N ASP A 147 -18.23 17.39 -11.84
CA ASP A 147 -19.24 16.41 -11.38
C ASP A 147 -19.27 15.12 -12.21
N ASP A 148 -18.99 15.23 -13.51
CA ASP A 148 -18.86 14.12 -14.44
C ASP A 148 -17.64 13.24 -14.10
N LEU A 149 -16.53 13.85 -13.66
CA LEU A 149 -15.35 13.11 -13.24
C LEU A 149 -15.63 12.26 -11.99
N ILE A 150 -16.31 12.81 -10.99
CA ILE A 150 -16.74 12.05 -9.80
C ILE A 150 -17.69 10.91 -10.21
N SER A 151 -18.61 11.19 -11.14
CA SER A 151 -19.58 10.20 -11.65
C SER A 151 -18.90 9.04 -12.39
N ASN A 152 -17.75 9.27 -13.01
CA ASN A 152 -16.94 8.23 -13.66
C ASN A 152 -16.01 7.49 -12.67
N LEU A 153 -15.46 8.19 -11.68
CA LEU A 153 -14.56 7.62 -10.68
C LEU A 153 -15.28 6.70 -9.69
N GLY A 154 -16.49 7.05 -9.24
CA GLY A 154 -17.24 6.27 -8.25
C GLY A 154 -17.40 4.79 -8.63
N PRO A 155 -17.94 4.47 -9.82
CA PRO A 155 -18.03 3.11 -10.32
C PRO A 155 -16.66 2.44 -10.50
N ALA A 156 -15.66 3.21 -10.93
CA ALA A 156 -14.32 2.68 -11.16
C ALA A 156 -13.69 2.15 -9.86
N VAL A 157 -13.73 2.94 -8.80
CA VAL A 157 -13.19 2.55 -7.50
C VAL A 157 -14.02 1.41 -6.87
N SER A 158 -15.34 1.49 -6.91
CA SER A 158 -16.23 0.47 -6.30
C SER A 158 -16.18 -0.88 -7.02
N SER A 159 -15.73 -0.93 -8.27
CA SER A 159 -15.58 -2.18 -9.00
C SER A 159 -14.34 -3.00 -8.59
N GLY A 160 -13.36 -2.35 -7.93
CA GLY A 160 -12.04 -2.94 -7.67
C GLY A 160 -11.25 -3.32 -8.94
N ARG A 161 -11.59 -2.77 -10.11
CA ARG A 161 -10.92 -3.05 -11.40
C ARG A 161 -9.94 -1.94 -11.80
N SER A 162 -9.06 -2.23 -12.74
CA SER A 162 -8.02 -1.30 -13.19
C SER A 162 -8.56 0.02 -13.75
N ILE A 163 -7.84 1.10 -13.44
CA ILE A 163 -8.11 2.46 -13.87
C ILE A 163 -6.89 3.00 -14.61
N LEU A 164 -7.08 3.56 -15.80
CA LEU A 164 -6.09 4.38 -16.49
C LEU A 164 -6.55 5.83 -16.50
N MET A 165 -5.81 6.67 -15.78
CA MET A 165 -5.95 8.12 -15.83
C MET A 165 -4.95 8.70 -16.84
N TYR A 166 -5.45 9.49 -17.78
CA TYR A 166 -4.60 10.10 -18.80
C TYR A 166 -4.99 11.55 -19.06
N GLY A 167 -4.02 12.36 -19.44
CA GLY A 167 -4.25 13.76 -19.77
C GLY A 167 -3.04 14.63 -19.47
N PRO A 168 -3.12 15.94 -19.72
CA PRO A 168 -1.96 16.82 -19.60
C PRO A 168 -1.32 16.80 -18.20
N PRO A 169 -0.01 17.08 -18.09
CA PRO A 169 0.67 17.16 -16.81
C PRO A 169 0.12 18.33 -15.97
N GLY A 170 0.21 18.21 -14.64
CA GLY A 170 -0.21 19.29 -13.72
C GLY A 170 -1.71 19.44 -13.51
N ASN A 171 -2.53 18.49 -13.97
CA ASN A 171 -3.99 18.48 -13.75
C ASN A 171 -4.46 17.62 -12.56
N GLY A 172 -3.55 17.20 -11.68
CA GLY A 172 -3.91 16.56 -10.41
C GLY A 172 -4.21 15.06 -10.48
N LYS A 173 -3.71 14.33 -11.50
CA LYS A 173 -3.81 12.86 -11.57
C LYS A 173 -3.33 12.19 -10.28
N SER A 174 -2.13 12.54 -9.80
CA SER A 174 -1.58 12.00 -8.55
C SER A 174 -2.41 12.40 -7.32
N SER A 175 -3.00 13.61 -7.31
CA SER A 175 -3.91 14.06 -6.24
C SER A 175 -5.20 13.23 -6.23
N ILE A 176 -5.75 12.90 -7.40
CA ILE A 176 -6.93 12.03 -7.53
C ILE A 176 -6.59 10.61 -7.09
N SER A 177 -5.45 10.03 -7.50
CA SER A 177 -5.02 8.70 -7.03
C SER A 177 -4.93 8.62 -5.50
N ASN A 178 -4.37 9.66 -4.87
CA ASN A 178 -4.30 9.76 -3.41
C ASN A 178 -5.70 9.93 -2.79
N GLY A 179 -6.58 10.72 -3.39
CA GLY A 179 -7.97 10.85 -2.93
C GLY A 179 -8.76 9.54 -3.03
N ILE A 180 -8.49 8.70 -4.04
CA ILE A 180 -9.06 7.34 -4.16
C ILE A 180 -8.56 6.44 -3.04
N ARG A 181 -7.25 6.46 -2.78
CA ARG A 181 -6.65 5.74 -1.65
C ARG A 181 -7.34 6.12 -0.34
N ASP A 182 -7.49 7.41 -0.08
CA ASP A 182 -8.09 7.90 1.17
C ASP A 182 -9.60 7.53 1.25
N ALA A 183 -10.28 7.44 0.10
CA ALA A 183 -11.69 7.03 0.01
C ALA A 183 -11.93 5.55 0.30
N LEU A 184 -10.95 4.68 0.04
CA LEU A 184 -11.06 3.24 0.28
C LEU A 184 -10.98 2.87 1.77
N GLY A 185 -10.62 3.84 2.62
CA GLY A 185 -10.30 3.69 4.04
C GLY A 185 -10.93 2.48 4.73
N ASP A 186 -10.09 1.60 5.23
CA ASP A 186 -10.46 0.36 5.93
C ASP A 186 -9.20 -0.31 6.50
N LYS A 187 -9.38 -1.24 7.43
CA LYS A 187 -8.29 -2.02 8.02
C LYS A 187 -8.38 -3.47 7.60
N ILE A 188 -7.28 -4.02 7.08
CA ILE A 188 -7.17 -5.41 6.64
C ILE A 188 -6.15 -6.19 7.45
N TYR A 189 -6.14 -7.51 7.29
CA TYR A 189 -5.18 -8.39 7.94
C TYR A 189 -4.12 -8.85 6.94
N VAL A 190 -2.86 -8.50 7.20
CA VAL A 190 -1.72 -8.84 6.34
C VAL A 190 -0.82 -9.84 7.07
N PRO A 191 -0.57 -11.04 6.50
CA PRO A 191 0.31 -12.01 7.14
C PRO A 191 1.74 -11.48 7.17
N ARG A 192 2.49 -11.80 8.22
CA ARG A 192 3.92 -11.46 8.28
C ARG A 192 4.70 -12.16 7.18
N ALA A 193 4.43 -13.46 7.01
CA ALA A 193 4.94 -14.26 5.91
C ALA A 193 3.94 -15.34 5.52
N VAL A 194 4.08 -15.84 4.30
CA VAL A 194 3.35 -16.99 3.79
C VAL A 194 4.29 -18.15 3.46
N GLU A 195 3.77 -19.36 3.51
CA GLU A 195 4.48 -20.58 3.15
C GLU A 195 3.93 -21.15 1.84
N TYR A 196 4.84 -21.59 0.97
CA TYR A 196 4.54 -22.35 -0.23
C TYR A 196 5.67 -23.33 -0.55
N SER A 197 5.36 -24.62 -0.72
CA SER A 197 6.32 -25.69 -1.05
C SER A 197 7.58 -25.70 -0.15
N GLY A 198 7.40 -25.46 1.15
CA GLY A 198 8.45 -25.41 2.16
C GLY A 198 9.28 -24.11 2.16
N GLN A 199 8.97 -23.15 1.29
CA GLN A 199 9.63 -21.85 1.20
C GLN A 199 8.84 -20.80 1.96
N VAL A 200 9.56 -19.88 2.63
CA VAL A 200 8.96 -18.72 3.29
C VAL A 200 9.06 -17.50 2.40
N ILE A 201 7.91 -16.86 2.16
CA ILE A 201 7.76 -15.61 1.43
C ILE A 201 7.33 -14.53 2.42
N THR A 202 8.18 -13.54 2.68
CA THR A 202 7.85 -12.42 3.56
C THR A 202 6.93 -11.44 2.83
N VAL A 203 5.77 -11.13 3.43
CA VAL A 203 4.74 -10.26 2.83
C VAL A 203 4.69 -8.91 3.54
N TYR A 204 4.64 -8.92 4.87
CA TYR A 204 4.60 -7.70 5.65
C TYR A 204 5.89 -6.89 5.48
N ASP A 205 5.73 -5.61 5.22
CA ASP A 205 6.77 -4.64 4.97
C ASP A 205 6.36 -3.33 5.65
N PRO A 206 7.06 -2.88 6.71
CA PRO A 206 6.70 -1.66 7.44
C PRO A 206 6.68 -0.38 6.59
N ILE A 207 7.33 -0.36 5.41
CA ILE A 207 7.32 0.77 4.49
C ILE A 207 5.97 0.86 3.77
N VAL A 208 5.38 -0.29 3.44
CA VAL A 208 4.10 -0.39 2.70
C VAL A 208 2.90 -0.54 3.65
N HIS A 209 3.09 -1.26 4.75
CA HIS A 209 2.04 -1.69 5.66
C HIS A 209 2.13 -0.90 6.96
N SER A 210 1.26 0.11 7.07
CA SER A 210 1.09 0.85 8.31
C SER A 210 0.28 0.02 9.30
N ALA A 211 0.91 -0.42 10.39
CA ALA A 211 0.24 -1.14 11.46
C ALA A 211 -0.82 -0.23 12.10
N ALA A 212 -2.07 -0.68 12.10
CA ALA A 212 -3.12 -0.03 12.86
C ALA A 212 -2.85 -0.25 14.35
N GLU A 213 -2.87 0.81 15.16
CA GLU A 213 -2.59 0.77 16.60
C GLU A 213 -3.13 -0.51 17.25
N GLU A 214 -2.23 -1.29 17.87
CA GLU A 214 -2.62 -2.46 18.66
C GLU A 214 -3.53 -1.96 19.77
N GLN A 215 -4.79 -2.44 19.81
CA GLN A 215 -5.64 -2.24 20.97
C GLN A 215 -5.00 -3.01 22.11
N PHE A 216 -4.14 -2.35 22.88
CA PHE A 216 -3.64 -2.86 24.13
C PHE A 216 -4.84 -3.05 25.06
N ASP A 217 -5.16 -4.30 25.36
CA ASP A 217 -6.13 -4.63 26.39
C ASP A 217 -5.66 -4.04 27.72
N ASP A 218 -6.58 -3.39 28.43
CA ASP A 218 -6.35 -2.90 29.79
C ASP A 218 -5.95 -4.10 30.69
N PRO A 219 -4.75 -4.09 31.31
CA PRO A 219 -4.26 -5.20 32.13
C PRO A 219 -5.15 -5.51 33.35
N THR A 220 -6.12 -4.64 33.69
CA THR A 220 -7.07 -4.82 34.79
C THR A 220 -8.43 -5.41 34.38
N ALA A 221 -8.68 -5.63 33.08
CA ALA A 221 -9.96 -6.17 32.61
C ALA A 221 -10.10 -7.68 32.93
N LEU A 222 -11.16 -8.04 33.67
CA LEU A 222 -11.51 -9.43 34.05
C LEU A 222 -11.69 -10.38 32.85
N ARG A 223 -12.00 -9.84 31.68
CA ARG A 223 -11.93 -10.55 30.40
C ARG A 223 -10.85 -9.86 29.58
N ARG A 224 -9.67 -10.46 29.48
CA ARG A 224 -8.77 -10.16 28.36
C ARG A 224 -9.59 -10.41 27.09
N ALA A 225 -9.74 -9.42 26.22
CA ALA A 225 -10.21 -9.67 24.87
C ALA A 225 -9.06 -10.33 24.10
N GLY A 226 -8.68 -11.54 24.55
CA GLY A 226 -7.55 -12.30 24.04
C GLY A 226 -7.57 -12.30 22.51
N ASN A 227 -6.39 -12.08 21.92
CA ASN A 227 -6.14 -11.93 20.47
C ASN A 227 -7.35 -12.30 19.63
N ARG A 228 -8.14 -11.28 19.28
CA ARG A 228 -9.42 -11.43 18.54
C ARG A 228 -9.24 -12.03 17.14
N PHE A 229 -8.00 -12.27 16.72
CA PHE A 229 -7.62 -12.77 15.41
C PHE A 229 -6.24 -13.46 15.48
N ASP A 230 -5.91 -14.21 14.44
CA ASP A 230 -4.62 -14.89 14.28
C ASP A 230 -3.44 -13.90 14.29
N SER A 231 -2.55 -14.04 15.29
CA SER A 231 -1.40 -13.15 15.50
C SER A 231 -0.30 -13.27 14.44
N ARG A 232 -0.34 -14.29 13.57
CA ARG A 232 0.52 -14.36 12.38
C ARG A 232 0.23 -13.21 11.40
N TYR A 233 -0.95 -12.60 11.53
CA TYR A 233 -1.35 -11.41 10.80
C TYR A 233 -1.12 -10.13 11.61
N VAL A 234 -0.84 -9.06 10.89
CA VAL A 234 -0.84 -7.69 11.39
C VAL A 234 -2.09 -7.01 10.85
N ARG A 235 -2.82 -6.31 11.72
CA ARG A 235 -3.92 -5.45 11.29
C ARG A 235 -3.33 -4.14 10.76
N CYS A 236 -3.54 -3.86 9.49
CA CYS A 236 -2.96 -2.71 8.80
C CYS A 236 -4.06 -1.84 8.20
N GLU A 237 -3.77 -0.55 7.98
CA GLU A 237 -4.51 0.21 6.97
C GLU A 237 -4.34 -0.48 5.60
N ARG A 238 -5.31 -0.34 4.69
CA ARG A 238 -5.20 -0.93 3.35
C ARG A 238 -3.88 -0.50 2.68
N PRO A 239 -3.05 -1.44 2.21
CA PRO A 239 -1.72 -1.14 1.72
C PRO A 239 -1.81 -0.28 0.47
N THR A 240 -0.86 0.62 0.33
CA THR A 240 -0.72 1.43 -0.88
C THR A 240 0.72 1.32 -1.36
N VAL A 241 0.89 0.85 -2.59
CA VAL A 241 2.18 0.90 -3.27
C VAL A 241 2.09 1.96 -4.37
N ILE A 242 3.04 2.88 -4.38
CA ILE A 242 3.15 3.93 -5.40
C ILE A 242 4.51 3.76 -6.06
N THR A 243 4.52 3.73 -7.38
CA THR A 243 5.74 3.69 -8.19
C THR A 243 5.58 4.57 -9.43
N GLY A 244 6.69 5.06 -9.98
CA GLY A 244 6.75 5.92 -11.15
C GLY A 244 7.69 5.37 -12.23
N GLY A 245 8.66 6.20 -12.64
CA GLY A 245 9.64 5.85 -13.68
C GLY A 245 10.65 4.77 -13.26
N GLU A 246 10.75 4.50 -11.96
CA GLU A 246 11.64 3.50 -11.37
C GLU A 246 11.06 2.08 -11.37
N LEU A 247 9.80 1.90 -11.77
CA LEU A 247 9.21 0.57 -11.88
C LEU A 247 9.91 -0.26 -12.96
N SER A 248 10.39 -1.43 -12.57
CA SER A 248 10.94 -2.44 -13.47
C SER A 248 10.21 -3.78 -13.30
N LEU A 249 10.28 -4.64 -14.34
CA LEU A 249 9.54 -5.90 -14.38
C LEU A 249 9.99 -6.90 -13.31
N ASP A 250 11.26 -6.90 -12.93
CA ASP A 250 11.82 -7.74 -11.87
C ASP A 250 11.25 -7.42 -10.49
N MET A 251 10.81 -6.18 -10.23
CA MET A 251 10.11 -5.82 -8.99
C MET A 251 8.72 -6.47 -8.89
N LEU A 252 8.21 -7.00 -9.99
CA LEU A 252 6.94 -7.73 -10.08
C LEU A 252 7.13 -9.25 -9.90
N ASP A 253 8.36 -9.72 -9.72
CA ASP A 253 8.66 -11.13 -9.44
C ASP A 253 9.21 -11.31 -8.02
N LEU A 254 9.23 -12.57 -7.54
CA LEU A 254 9.73 -12.87 -6.21
C LEU A 254 11.22 -12.52 -6.09
N ASN A 255 11.57 -11.75 -5.06
CA ASN A 255 12.96 -11.45 -4.77
C ASN A 255 13.52 -12.47 -3.79
N TYR A 256 14.47 -13.30 -4.25
CA TYR A 256 15.15 -14.27 -3.40
C TYR A 256 16.42 -13.68 -2.79
N ASN A 257 16.48 -13.66 -1.46
CA ASN A 257 17.70 -13.29 -0.75
C ASN A 257 18.58 -14.54 -0.55
N ALA A 258 19.70 -14.62 -1.27
CA ALA A 258 20.61 -15.75 -1.20
C ALA A 258 21.33 -15.92 0.15
N VAL A 259 21.47 -14.83 0.92
CA VAL A 259 22.09 -14.87 2.26
C VAL A 259 21.09 -15.44 3.27
N ALA A 260 19.88 -14.85 3.32
CA ALA A 260 18.84 -15.26 4.26
C ALA A 260 18.14 -16.57 3.82
N ARG A 261 18.28 -16.96 2.55
CA ARG A 261 17.60 -18.11 1.91
C ARG A 261 16.09 -18.05 2.12
N THR A 262 15.52 -16.90 1.80
CA THR A 262 14.10 -16.59 1.91
C THR A 262 13.66 -15.74 0.73
N TYR A 263 12.37 -15.79 0.44
CA TYR A 263 11.75 -14.95 -0.58
C TYR A 263 11.10 -13.72 0.05
N GLN A 264 11.07 -12.63 -0.70
CA GLN A 264 10.27 -11.46 -0.43
C GLN A 264 9.19 -11.36 -1.50
N ALA A 265 7.96 -11.04 -1.06
CA ALA A 265 6.84 -10.84 -1.94
C ALA A 265 7.06 -9.65 -2.88
N PRO A 266 6.63 -9.74 -4.15
CA PRO A 266 6.70 -8.62 -5.08
C PRO A 266 5.72 -7.51 -4.70
N LEU A 267 5.89 -6.34 -5.32
CA LEU A 267 5.14 -5.13 -4.98
C LEU A 267 3.61 -5.32 -5.04
N GLN A 268 3.10 -6.02 -6.06
CA GLN A 268 1.67 -6.24 -6.24
C GLN A 268 1.08 -7.16 -5.16
N MET A 269 1.86 -8.13 -4.68
CA MET A 269 1.45 -9.02 -3.61
C MET A 269 1.47 -8.30 -2.25
N LYS A 270 2.40 -7.36 -2.05
CA LYS A 270 2.39 -6.45 -0.90
C LYS A 270 1.20 -5.47 -0.94
N ALA A 271 0.73 -5.09 -2.14
CA ALA A 271 -0.42 -4.21 -2.31
C ALA A 271 -1.78 -4.93 -2.24
N THR A 272 -1.81 -6.26 -2.08
CA THR A 272 -3.05 -7.05 -2.07
C THR A 272 -4.02 -6.60 -0.98
N GLY A 273 -5.29 -6.46 -1.35
CA GLY A 273 -6.35 -5.86 -0.53
C GLY A 273 -6.30 -4.33 -0.51
N GLY A 274 -5.47 -3.69 -1.33
CA GLY A 274 -5.26 -2.25 -1.33
C GLY A 274 -5.07 -1.68 -2.74
N VAL A 275 -4.26 -0.63 -2.85
CA VAL A 275 -4.08 0.13 -4.09
C VAL A 275 -2.65 0.02 -4.60
N PHE A 276 -2.51 -0.18 -5.91
CA PHE A 276 -1.24 -0.12 -6.62
C PHE A 276 -1.28 1.01 -7.64
N ILE A 277 -0.46 2.03 -7.46
CA ILE A 277 -0.41 3.21 -8.33
C ILE A 277 0.87 3.16 -9.15
N VAL A 278 0.73 3.18 -10.48
CA VAL A 278 1.83 3.39 -11.43
C VAL A 278 1.67 4.79 -12.03
N ASP A 279 2.46 5.74 -11.55
CA ASP A 279 2.48 7.11 -12.05
C ASP A 279 3.46 7.28 -13.22
N ASP A 280 3.27 8.35 -13.99
CA ASP A 280 4.13 8.72 -15.14
C ASP A 280 4.44 7.55 -16.11
N LEU A 281 3.44 6.71 -16.39
CA LEU A 281 3.56 5.61 -17.32
C LEU A 281 3.93 6.11 -18.72
N GLY A 282 4.97 5.51 -19.32
CA GLY A 282 5.62 5.97 -20.55
C GLY A 282 6.99 6.61 -20.33
N ARG A 283 7.44 6.75 -19.08
CA ARG A 283 8.77 7.29 -18.73
C ARG A 283 9.71 6.26 -18.10
N GLN A 284 9.27 5.02 -17.99
CA GLN A 284 10.06 3.90 -17.48
C GLN A 284 11.12 3.48 -18.50
N ALA A 285 12.16 2.78 -18.01
CA ALA A 285 13.14 2.13 -18.88
C ALA A 285 12.49 1.03 -19.73
N GLU A 286 11.55 0.28 -19.14
CA GLU A 286 10.78 -0.75 -19.83
C GLU A 286 9.59 -0.13 -20.59
N PRO A 287 9.23 -0.65 -21.78
CA PRO A 287 8.06 -0.19 -22.51
C PRO A 287 6.77 -0.38 -21.69
N PRO A 288 5.84 0.60 -21.68
CA PRO A 288 4.55 0.47 -20.98
C PRO A 288 3.76 -0.79 -21.34
N GLN A 289 3.85 -1.20 -22.61
CA GLN A 289 3.22 -2.42 -23.10
C GLN A 289 3.72 -3.67 -22.36
N ALA A 290 5.00 -3.74 -21.99
CA ALA A 290 5.57 -4.89 -21.29
C ALA A 290 5.00 -5.03 -19.87
N LEU A 291 4.82 -3.91 -19.16
CA LEU A 291 4.18 -3.87 -17.85
C LEU A 291 2.73 -4.37 -17.92
N ILE A 292 1.97 -3.90 -18.92
CA ILE A 292 0.60 -4.40 -19.10
C ILE A 292 0.62 -5.88 -19.44
N ASN A 293 1.45 -6.34 -20.39
CA ASN A 293 1.54 -7.75 -20.76
C ASN A 293 1.80 -8.67 -19.56
N ARG A 294 2.63 -8.25 -18.60
CA ARG A 294 2.87 -8.99 -17.35
C ARG A 294 1.63 -9.10 -16.46
N TRP A 295 0.73 -8.12 -16.52
CA TRP A 295 -0.49 -8.03 -15.72
C TRP A 295 -1.79 -8.26 -16.49
N ILE A 296 -1.74 -8.60 -17.78
CA ILE A 296 -2.94 -8.91 -18.58
C ILE A 296 -3.76 -10.01 -17.91
N VAL A 297 -3.12 -11.11 -17.50
CA VAL A 297 -3.79 -12.24 -16.84
C VAL A 297 -4.19 -11.89 -15.40
N PRO A 298 -3.29 -11.32 -14.56
CA PRO A 298 -3.65 -10.86 -13.22
C PRO A 298 -4.84 -9.92 -13.14
N LEU A 299 -4.93 -8.95 -14.05
CA LEU A 299 -6.02 -7.97 -14.08
C LEU A 299 -7.37 -8.59 -14.47
N GLU A 300 -7.38 -9.67 -15.26
CA GLU A 300 -8.61 -10.37 -15.65
C GLU A 300 -9.03 -11.43 -14.65
N GLU A 301 -8.10 -12.31 -14.28
CA GLU A 301 -8.41 -13.51 -13.50
C GLU A 301 -8.38 -13.23 -11.99
N GLY A 302 -7.79 -12.10 -11.57
CA GLY A 302 -7.56 -11.81 -10.15
C GLY A 302 -6.52 -12.74 -9.51
N LYS A 303 -5.61 -13.29 -10.33
CA LYS A 303 -4.55 -14.20 -9.90
C LYS A 303 -3.26 -13.89 -10.63
N ASP A 304 -2.16 -13.86 -9.88
CA ASP A 304 -0.83 -13.69 -10.44
C ASP A 304 -0.03 -14.98 -10.35
N ILE A 305 0.83 -15.21 -11.32
CA ILE A 305 1.69 -16.38 -11.39
C ILE A 305 3.10 -15.93 -11.03
N LEU A 306 3.63 -16.50 -9.96
CA LEU A 306 5.00 -16.29 -9.50
C LEU A 306 5.80 -17.59 -9.67
N ALA A 307 7.12 -17.45 -9.75
CA ALA A 307 8.03 -18.58 -9.88
C ALA A 307 9.08 -18.57 -8.77
N LEU A 308 9.30 -19.73 -8.16
CA LEU A 308 10.45 -19.96 -7.27
C LEU A 308 11.74 -20.10 -8.12
N GLN A 309 12.92 -19.99 -7.48
CA GLN A 309 14.20 -20.27 -8.14
C GLN A 309 14.31 -21.71 -8.65
N SER A 310 13.54 -22.64 -8.09
CA SER A 310 13.43 -24.03 -8.61
C SER A 310 12.75 -24.10 -9.99
N GLY A 311 12.13 -23.01 -10.46
CA GLY A 311 11.29 -22.96 -11.65
C GLY A 311 9.84 -23.37 -11.40
N GLU A 312 9.50 -23.80 -10.19
CA GLU A 312 8.13 -24.11 -9.80
C GLU A 312 7.26 -22.85 -9.84
N LYS A 313 6.13 -22.93 -10.56
CA LYS A 313 5.18 -21.83 -10.70
C LYS A 313 3.95 -22.06 -9.86
N PHE A 314 3.44 -20.99 -9.28
CA PHE A 314 2.25 -21.06 -8.42
C PHE A 314 1.43 -19.78 -8.52
N GLU A 315 0.14 -19.92 -8.18
CA GLU A 315 -0.81 -18.81 -8.19
C GLU A 315 -0.84 -18.10 -6.83
N VAL A 316 -0.84 -16.77 -6.86
CA VAL A 316 -1.11 -15.91 -5.71
C VAL A 316 -2.32 -15.02 -6.01
N PRO A 317 -3.06 -14.56 -4.98
CA PRO A 317 -4.20 -13.69 -5.22
C PRO A 317 -3.72 -12.33 -5.74
N PHE A 318 -4.37 -11.84 -6.80
CA PHE A 318 -4.20 -10.49 -7.33
C PHE A 318 -5.49 -9.69 -7.07
N ASP A 319 -5.62 -9.23 -5.82
CA ASP A 319 -6.79 -8.51 -5.33
C ASP A 319 -6.41 -7.06 -5.01
N THR A 320 -6.03 -6.31 -6.04
CA THR A 320 -5.47 -4.97 -5.89
C THR A 320 -6.13 -4.02 -6.89
N LEU A 321 -6.51 -2.82 -6.46
CA LEU A 321 -6.95 -1.76 -7.35
C LEU A 321 -5.73 -1.14 -8.03
N VAL A 322 -5.54 -1.46 -9.31
CA VAL A 322 -4.41 -0.92 -10.09
C VAL A 322 -4.80 0.38 -10.77
N ILE A 323 -4.05 1.45 -10.51
CA ILE A 323 -4.25 2.78 -11.06
C ILE A 323 -3.01 3.15 -11.88
N PHE A 324 -3.17 3.25 -13.19
CA PHE A 324 -2.17 3.78 -14.10
C PHE A 324 -2.40 5.27 -14.33
N SER A 325 -1.35 6.07 -14.33
CA SER A 325 -1.38 7.48 -14.68
C SER A 325 -0.37 7.77 -15.78
N THR A 326 -0.77 8.51 -16.81
CA THR A 326 0.11 8.89 -17.92
C THR A 326 -0.19 10.30 -18.43
N ASN A 327 0.83 10.91 -19.05
CA ASN A 327 0.68 12.17 -19.78
C ASN A 327 0.44 11.95 -21.29
N PHE A 328 0.60 10.72 -21.78
CA PHE A 328 0.42 10.36 -23.19
C PHE A 328 -1.01 9.96 -23.49
N HIS A 329 -1.41 10.04 -24.76
CA HIS A 329 -2.70 9.50 -25.15
C HIS A 329 -2.64 7.95 -25.10
N PRO A 330 -3.66 7.24 -24.56
CA PRO A 330 -3.61 5.79 -24.40
C PRO A 330 -3.29 5.00 -25.68
N ASN A 331 -3.77 5.48 -26.83
CA ASN A 331 -3.49 4.87 -28.14
C ASN A 331 -2.03 5.05 -28.63
N GLU A 332 -1.23 5.90 -27.98
CA GLU A 332 0.20 6.11 -28.31
C GLU A 332 1.10 5.13 -27.56
N ILE A 333 0.67 4.66 -26.38
CA ILE A 333 1.47 3.83 -25.48
C ILE A 333 1.00 2.38 -25.42
N PHE A 334 -0.23 2.09 -25.88
CA PHE A 334 -0.82 0.76 -25.82
C PHE A 334 -1.47 0.34 -27.12
N ASP A 335 -1.42 -0.97 -27.38
CA ASP A 335 -2.23 -1.59 -28.42
C ASP A 335 -3.70 -1.78 -28.00
N GLN A 336 -4.56 -2.08 -28.99
CA GLN A 336 -5.99 -2.32 -28.76
C GLN A 336 -6.25 -3.58 -27.89
N ALA A 337 -5.29 -4.51 -27.80
CA ALA A 337 -5.42 -5.66 -26.93
C ALA A 337 -5.27 -5.24 -25.46
N ALA A 338 -4.21 -4.52 -25.10
CA ALA A 338 -3.95 -3.96 -23.77
C ALA A 338 -5.08 -3.03 -23.33
N LEU A 339 -5.53 -2.12 -24.21
CA LEU A 339 -6.62 -1.21 -23.89
C LEU A 339 -7.94 -1.92 -23.58
N ARG A 340 -8.20 -3.11 -24.15
CA ARG A 340 -9.40 -3.90 -23.79
C ARG A 340 -9.33 -4.46 -22.37
N ARG A 341 -8.12 -4.64 -21.83
CA ARG A 341 -7.86 -5.23 -20.50
C ARG A 341 -7.89 -4.22 -19.37
N ILE A 342 -7.53 -2.97 -19.65
CA ILE A 342 -7.71 -1.86 -18.72
C ILE A 342 -9.20 -1.53 -18.65
N PHE A 343 -9.86 -1.65 -17.50
CA PHE A 343 -11.32 -1.56 -17.48
C PHE A 343 -11.83 -0.13 -17.63
N PHE A 344 -11.35 0.78 -16.78
CA PHE A 344 -11.74 2.20 -16.83
C PHE A 344 -10.64 3.05 -17.48
N LYS A 345 -11.03 3.93 -18.40
CA LYS A 345 -10.14 4.95 -18.97
C LYS A 345 -10.76 6.31 -18.68
N ILE A 346 -10.09 7.11 -17.88
CA ILE A 346 -10.60 8.37 -17.36
C ILE A 346 -9.69 9.49 -17.83
N LYS A 347 -10.23 10.38 -18.66
CA LYS A 347 -9.51 11.57 -19.10
C LYS A 347 -9.52 12.61 -17.98
N ILE A 348 -8.34 13.04 -17.55
CA ILE A 348 -8.14 14.12 -16.58
C ILE A 348 -7.65 15.35 -17.34
N ASP A 349 -8.60 16.21 -17.69
CA ASP A 349 -8.32 17.45 -18.42
C ASP A 349 -8.17 18.65 -17.47
N GLY A 350 -7.84 19.81 -18.05
CA GLY A 350 -7.83 21.08 -17.34
C GLY A 350 -9.23 21.49 -16.82
N PRO A 351 -9.30 22.32 -15.77
CA PRO A 351 -10.57 22.83 -15.27
C PRO A 351 -11.20 23.80 -16.29
N ASN A 352 -12.53 23.94 -16.25
CA ASN A 352 -13.18 25.07 -16.92
C ASN A 352 -12.89 26.38 -16.16
N GLN A 353 -13.23 27.53 -16.74
CA GLN A 353 -12.96 28.85 -16.14
C GLN A 353 -13.56 29.00 -14.73
N GLU A 354 -14.76 28.47 -14.49
CA GLU A 354 -15.42 28.54 -13.18
C GLU A 354 -14.65 27.74 -12.12
N ASN A 355 -14.31 26.49 -12.42
CA ASN A 355 -13.54 25.63 -11.53
C ASN A 355 -12.12 26.16 -11.34
N PHE A 356 -11.51 26.72 -12.38
CA PHE A 356 -10.21 27.40 -12.29
C PHE A 356 -10.25 28.53 -11.27
N LEU A 357 -11.26 29.40 -11.33
CA LEU A 357 -11.43 30.49 -10.36
C LEU A 357 -11.66 29.97 -8.93
N LYS A 358 -12.43 28.89 -8.76
CA LYS A 358 -12.61 28.23 -7.46
C LYS A 358 -11.28 27.74 -6.89
N ILE A 359 -10.47 27.05 -7.71
CA ILE A 359 -9.13 26.57 -7.32
C ILE A 359 -8.25 27.76 -6.95
N PHE A 360 -8.24 28.81 -7.76
CA PHE A 360 -7.44 30.00 -7.53
C PHE A 360 -7.79 30.67 -6.19
N ALA A 361 -9.08 30.81 -5.89
CA ALA A 361 -9.54 31.35 -4.62
C ALA A 361 -9.15 30.48 -3.41
N LEU A 362 -9.24 29.16 -3.54
CA LEU A 362 -8.84 28.21 -2.49
C LEU A 362 -7.34 28.30 -2.20
N VAL A 363 -6.51 28.33 -3.24
CA VAL A 363 -5.05 28.45 -3.11
C VAL A 363 -4.67 29.80 -2.50
N ALA A 364 -5.27 30.90 -2.97
CA ALA A 364 -5.00 32.23 -2.45
C ALA A 364 -5.33 32.33 -0.95
N ARG A 365 -6.49 31.80 -0.54
CA ARG A 365 -6.89 31.73 0.87
C ARG A 365 -5.89 30.90 1.69
N LYS A 366 -5.52 29.71 1.21
CA LYS A 366 -4.56 28.82 1.90
C LYS A 366 -3.20 29.50 2.10
N LYS A 367 -2.75 30.28 1.11
CA LYS A 367 -1.47 31.01 1.13
C LYS A 367 -1.58 32.44 1.67
N LYS A 368 -2.75 32.82 2.21
CA LYS A 368 -3.00 34.17 2.76
C LYS A 368 -2.75 35.31 1.76
N MET A 369 -2.91 35.05 0.47
CA MET A 369 -2.86 36.06 -0.59
C MET A 369 -4.23 36.72 -0.72
N PRO A 370 -4.37 38.04 -0.48
CA PRO A 370 -5.62 38.75 -0.73
C PRO A 370 -5.96 38.71 -2.22
N LEU A 371 -7.20 38.34 -2.55
CA LEU A 371 -7.68 38.38 -3.93
C LEU A 371 -8.02 39.82 -4.31
N ASP A 372 -7.68 40.19 -5.54
CA ASP A 372 -8.04 41.48 -6.14
C ASP A 372 -8.81 41.26 -7.45
N GLU A 373 -9.98 41.88 -7.57
CA GLU A 373 -10.87 41.70 -8.72
C GLU A 373 -10.24 42.21 -10.02
N ALA A 374 -9.61 43.39 -9.98
CA ALA A 374 -9.00 44.00 -11.16
C ALA A 374 -7.87 43.10 -11.72
N SER A 375 -7.07 42.52 -10.83
CA SER A 375 -6.02 41.57 -11.16
C SER A 375 -6.56 40.27 -11.75
N LEU A 376 -7.61 39.69 -11.17
CA LEU A 376 -8.25 38.48 -11.71
C LEU A 376 -8.88 38.73 -13.10
N VAL A 377 -9.53 39.88 -13.29
CA VAL A 377 -10.08 40.28 -14.60
C VAL A 377 -8.96 40.45 -15.62
N HIS A 378 -7.84 41.07 -15.23
CA HIS A 378 -6.67 41.22 -16.08
C HIS A 378 -6.06 39.86 -16.47
N LEU A 379 -5.91 38.95 -15.51
CA LEU A 379 -5.45 37.58 -15.75
C LEU A 379 -6.35 36.85 -16.77
N LEU A 380 -7.67 36.87 -16.58
CA LEU A 380 -8.61 36.16 -17.44
C LEU A 380 -8.80 36.80 -18.82
N LYS A 381 -8.80 38.13 -18.92
CA LYS A 381 -9.08 38.84 -20.18
C LYS A 381 -7.85 39.17 -21.00
N LYS A 382 -6.66 39.28 -20.39
CA LYS A 382 -5.43 39.65 -21.11
C LYS A 382 -4.40 38.53 -21.19
N LYS A 383 -4.29 37.67 -20.16
CA LYS A 383 -3.25 36.62 -20.14
C LYS A 383 -3.75 35.29 -20.67
N TYR A 384 -4.84 34.75 -20.13
CA TYR A 384 -5.36 33.45 -20.60
C TYR A 384 -5.66 33.37 -22.12
N PRO A 385 -6.13 34.44 -22.79
CA PRO A 385 -6.30 34.40 -24.24
C PRO A 385 -4.99 34.16 -25.03
N THR A 386 -3.82 34.49 -24.46
CA THR A 386 -2.53 34.24 -25.13
C THR A 386 -2.14 32.77 -25.18
N ILE A 387 -2.82 31.91 -24.41
CA ILE A 387 -2.66 30.45 -24.41
C ILE A 387 -3.96 29.74 -24.81
N ASN A 388 -4.79 30.39 -25.62
CA ASN A 388 -6.10 29.88 -26.07
C ASN A 388 -7.05 29.50 -24.92
N ASN A 389 -6.97 30.21 -23.79
CA ASN A 389 -7.74 29.94 -22.58
C ASN A 389 -7.56 28.51 -22.05
N ASN A 390 -6.37 27.93 -22.19
CA ASN A 390 -6.05 26.63 -21.63
C ASN A 390 -5.73 26.76 -20.13
N TYR A 391 -6.70 26.38 -19.30
CA TYR A 391 -6.57 26.36 -17.84
C TYR A 391 -6.00 25.02 -17.37
N ALA A 392 -5.14 25.05 -16.36
CA ALA A 392 -4.60 23.84 -15.74
C ALA A 392 -4.54 23.98 -14.21
N ASN A 393 -4.69 22.87 -13.49
CA ASN A 393 -4.81 22.89 -12.02
C ASN A 393 -3.53 23.39 -11.31
N TYR A 394 -2.36 23.28 -11.92
CA TYR A 394 -1.10 23.77 -11.36
C TYR A 394 -0.93 25.30 -11.47
N GLN A 395 -1.58 25.95 -12.45
CA GLN A 395 -1.34 27.36 -12.77
C GLN A 395 -1.63 28.31 -11.59
N PRO A 396 -2.73 28.15 -10.81
CA PRO A 396 -2.97 29.01 -9.66
C PRO A 396 -1.89 28.93 -8.59
N VAL A 397 -1.40 27.72 -8.31
CA VAL A 397 -0.33 27.49 -7.32
C VAL A 397 0.93 28.21 -7.75
N PHE A 398 1.34 28.03 -9.00
CA PHE A 398 2.52 28.67 -9.58
C PHE A 398 2.41 30.20 -9.55
N LEU A 399 1.30 30.75 -10.03
CA LEU A 399 1.10 32.21 -10.10
C LEU A 399 1.15 32.83 -8.70
N ILE A 400 0.48 32.22 -7.72
CA ILE A 400 0.44 32.75 -6.36
C ILE A 400 1.81 32.62 -5.68
N ASP A 401 2.53 31.51 -5.88
CA ASP A 401 3.90 31.36 -5.35
C ASP A 401 4.85 32.41 -5.91
N GLN A 402 4.80 32.65 -7.22
CA GLN A 402 5.62 33.68 -7.85
C GLN A 402 5.30 35.07 -7.30
N MET A 403 4.03 35.41 -7.12
CA MET A 403 3.65 36.69 -6.52
C MET A 403 4.14 36.81 -5.07
N ILE A 404 4.01 35.75 -4.27
CA ILE A 404 4.53 35.71 -2.90
C ILE A 404 6.05 35.93 -2.89
N SER A 405 6.80 35.19 -3.71
CA SER A 405 8.25 35.34 -3.80
C SER A 405 8.67 36.75 -4.20
N ILE A 406 7.92 37.40 -5.11
CA ILE A 406 8.17 38.81 -5.46
C ILE A 406 7.88 39.72 -4.26
N CYS A 407 6.73 39.56 -3.59
CA CYS A 407 6.40 40.38 -2.42
C CYS A 407 7.45 40.26 -1.30
N GLU A 408 7.91 39.03 -1.01
CA GLU A 408 8.93 38.77 0.00
C GLU A 408 10.27 39.40 -0.36
N PHE A 409 10.69 39.28 -1.63
CA PHE A 409 11.93 39.88 -2.11
C PHE A 409 11.90 41.41 -2.04
N GLU A 410 10.79 42.03 -2.43
CA GLU A 410 10.61 43.48 -2.43
C GLU A 410 10.27 44.04 -1.02
N GLY A 411 10.09 43.17 -0.02
CA GLY A 411 9.75 43.55 1.36
C GLY A 411 8.36 44.17 1.52
N ILE A 412 7.42 43.85 0.63
CA ILE A 412 6.06 44.39 0.63
C ILE A 412 5.04 43.36 1.17
N PRO A 413 3.89 43.80 1.73
CA PRO A 413 2.83 42.89 2.13
C PRO A 413 2.30 42.05 0.95
N TYR A 414 1.79 40.86 1.24
CA TYR A 414 1.14 40.03 0.23
C TYR A 414 -0.06 40.77 -0.35
N GLN A 415 0.02 41.05 -1.63
CA GLN A 415 -1.01 41.73 -2.39
C GLN A 415 -1.03 41.21 -3.81
N MET A 416 -2.21 41.24 -4.43
CA MET A 416 -2.39 40.88 -5.82
C MET A 416 -2.56 42.15 -6.63
N THR A 417 -1.72 42.34 -7.64
CA THR A 417 -1.81 43.45 -8.59
C THR A 417 -1.64 42.94 -10.03
N PRO A 418 -2.16 43.65 -11.04
CA PRO A 418 -1.95 43.27 -12.44
C PRO A 418 -0.45 43.14 -12.81
N ASP A 419 0.41 44.00 -12.25
CA ASP A 419 1.85 43.98 -12.53
C ASP A 419 2.54 42.74 -11.94
N LEU A 420 2.14 42.32 -10.74
CA LEU A 420 2.65 41.10 -10.12
C LEU A 420 2.19 39.85 -10.90
N ILE A 421 0.95 39.85 -11.39
CA ILE A 421 0.44 38.81 -12.29
C ILE A 421 1.26 38.75 -13.59
N ASP A 422 1.62 39.89 -14.16
CA ASP A 422 2.43 39.95 -15.39
C ASP A 422 3.82 39.35 -15.18
N ARG A 423 4.48 39.70 -14.07
CA ARG A 423 5.77 39.13 -13.68
C ARG A 423 5.67 37.63 -13.45
N ALA A 424 4.68 37.18 -12.68
CA ALA A 424 4.43 35.76 -12.41
C ALA A 424 4.14 34.96 -13.69
N TRP A 425 3.32 35.52 -14.59
CA TRP A 425 2.98 34.91 -15.88
C TRP A 425 4.19 34.76 -16.78
N GLY A 426 5.07 35.76 -16.83
CA GLY A 426 6.31 35.72 -17.60
C GLY A 426 7.25 34.58 -17.19
N ASN A 427 7.23 34.19 -15.92
CA ASN A 427 8.02 33.06 -15.41
C ASN A 427 7.36 31.70 -15.67
N MET A 428 6.05 31.65 -15.94
CA MET A 428 5.32 30.40 -16.17
C MET A 428 5.51 29.87 -17.59
N PHE A 429 5.60 30.78 -18.56
CA PHE A 429 5.78 30.45 -19.96
C PHE A 429 7.08 31.03 -20.47
N VAL A 430 8.03 30.16 -20.77
CA VAL A 430 9.28 30.56 -21.41
C VAL A 430 8.94 31.05 -22.81
N LYS A 431 9.33 32.29 -23.13
CA LYS A 431 9.19 32.82 -24.49
C LYS A 431 10.10 32.02 -25.41
N HIS A 432 9.55 31.53 -26.51
CA HIS A 432 10.37 31.01 -27.60
C HIS A 432 11.04 32.21 -28.29
N GLU A 433 12.31 32.45 -27.97
CA GLU A 433 13.15 33.46 -28.59
C GLU A 433 14.52 32.87 -28.97
N GLU A 434 15.13 33.36 -30.04
CA GLU A 434 16.50 33.00 -30.40
C GLU A 434 17.45 33.63 -29.39
N ILE A 435 18.04 32.80 -28.54
CA ILE A 435 19.13 33.22 -27.66
C ILE A 435 20.41 33.20 -28.49
N THR A 436 21.02 34.36 -28.70
CA THR A 436 22.34 34.48 -29.33
C THR A 436 23.34 33.65 -28.53
N LYS A 437 23.99 32.70 -29.21
CA LYS A 437 24.95 31.76 -28.60
C LYS A 437 26.25 32.43 -28.17
#